data_AF-U5N5Z2-F1
#
_entry.id   AF-U5N5Z2-F1
#
_cell.length_a   1.000
_cell.length_b   1.000
_cell.length_c   1.000
_cell.angle_alpha   90.00
_cell.angle_beta   90.00
_cell.angle_gamma   90.00
#
_symmetry.space_group_name_H-M   'P 1'
#
loop_
_entity.id
_entity.type
_entity.pdbx_description
1 polymer ?
#
loop_
_entity_poly.entity_id
_entity_poly.type
_entity_poly.pdbx_seq_one_letter_code
_entity_poly.pdbx_strand_id
1 'polypeptide(L)'
;MSVLGCDVVLQPEQARRLLGIVPQELVFDPFFRVREALEFQSGYFGMRGNGAWIDELLSSLGLADKADANMRTLSGGMKRRMLAALALVHKPAVIVLDEPTAGVDVELRKTLWQFVASLNSQGHTVLLTTHYLEEAQALCTRIAMLQQGRVVALDTTSALLGSGVGVLRFRVDRALPAAIAATVRVTGEWVEMPVGDARSIEDCLAAVRQAGVTASDVEIRRADLEDVFLEVMHRGARV
;
A
#
# COMPACT_ATOMS: atom_id res chain seq x y z
N MET A 1 -8.11 22.79 6.94
CA MET A 1 -7.82 21.33 6.89
C MET A 1 -7.26 20.96 8.25
N SER A 2 -7.71 19.88 8.88
CA SER A 2 -7.34 19.59 10.27
C SER A 2 -6.87 18.17 10.48
N VAL A 3 -5.95 17.97 11.43
CA VAL A 3 -5.49 16.66 11.91
C VAL A 3 -5.81 16.58 13.40
N LEU A 4 -6.65 15.61 13.79
CA LEU A 4 -7.12 15.42 15.18
C LEU A 4 -7.60 16.72 15.85
N GLY A 5 -8.30 17.58 15.09
CA GLY A 5 -8.83 18.85 15.59
C GLY A 5 -7.87 20.04 15.51
N CYS A 6 -6.59 19.84 15.17
CA CYS A 6 -5.63 20.92 14.95
C CYS A 6 -5.67 21.38 13.49
N ASP A 7 -5.88 22.67 13.22
CA ASP A 7 -5.80 23.19 11.85
C ASP A 7 -4.34 23.27 11.37
N VAL A 8 -4.06 22.71 10.19
CA VAL A 8 -2.67 22.58 9.70
C VAL A 8 -2.04 23.92 9.27
N VAL A 9 -2.86 24.93 8.99
CA VAL A 9 -2.40 26.27 8.56
C VAL A 9 -2.30 27.19 9.76
N LEU A 10 -3.31 27.19 10.63
CA LEU A 10 -3.37 28.07 11.80
C LEU A 10 -2.53 27.55 12.98
N GLN A 11 -2.35 26.23 13.09
CA GLN A 11 -1.65 25.58 14.22
C GLN A 11 -0.59 24.57 13.73
N PRO A 12 0.38 25.00 12.90
CA PRO A 12 1.30 24.09 12.23
C PRO A 12 2.19 23.30 13.19
N GLU A 13 2.63 23.90 14.29
CA GLU A 13 3.50 23.23 15.28
C GLU A 13 2.77 22.10 16.02
N GLN A 14 1.51 22.35 16.41
CA GLN A 14 0.67 21.35 17.07
C GLN A 14 0.32 20.22 16.11
N ALA A 15 -0.02 20.54 14.86
CA ALA A 15 -0.26 19.53 13.83
C ALA A 15 1.00 18.66 13.58
N ARG A 16 2.19 19.26 13.48
CA ARG A 16 3.45 18.52 13.26
C ARG A 16 3.79 17.58 14.41
N ARG A 17 3.49 17.93 15.67
CA ARG A 17 3.69 17.04 16.82
C ARG A 17 2.82 15.79 16.76
N LEU A 18 1.66 15.88 16.10
CA LEU A 18 0.73 14.76 15.94
C LEU A 18 1.07 13.87 14.74
N LEU A 19 1.93 14.34 13.84
CA LEU A 19 2.25 13.71 12.57
C LEU A 19 3.66 13.14 12.54
N GLY A 20 3.79 11.90 12.09
CA GLY A 20 5.04 11.33 11.61
C GLY A 20 4.99 11.19 10.10
N ILE A 21 5.94 11.75 9.37
CA ILE A 21 5.96 11.69 7.90
C ILE A 21 7.20 10.93 7.47
N VAL A 22 7.00 9.86 6.70
CA VAL A 22 8.06 9.12 6.00
C VAL A 22 7.97 9.48 4.52
N PRO A 23 8.89 10.32 4.01
CA PRO A 23 8.89 10.70 2.60
C PRO A 23 9.41 9.55 1.72
N GLN A 24 9.05 9.58 0.42
CA GLN A 24 9.58 8.66 -0.59
C GLN A 24 11.11 8.84 -0.76
N GLU A 25 11.59 10.09 -0.75
CA GLU A 25 13.01 10.41 -0.92
C GLU A 25 13.84 10.16 0.35
N LEU A 26 15.04 9.59 0.17
CA LEU A 26 15.97 9.34 1.25
C LEU A 26 16.70 10.63 1.68
N VAL A 27 16.09 11.39 2.59
CA VAL A 27 16.70 12.60 3.17
C VAL A 27 17.29 12.29 4.55
N PHE A 28 18.61 12.36 4.70
CA PHE A 28 19.24 12.14 6.00
C PHE A 28 20.45 13.03 6.23
N ASP A 29 20.74 13.29 7.51
CA ASP A 29 21.96 13.98 7.92
C ASP A 29 23.11 12.96 8.03
N PRO A 30 24.20 13.12 7.27
CA PRO A 30 25.29 12.15 7.22
C PRO A 30 26.23 12.26 8.44
N PHE A 31 26.09 13.23 9.33
CA PHE A 31 27.03 13.47 10.42
C PHE A 31 26.70 12.69 11.69
N PHE A 32 25.42 12.41 11.92
CA PHE A 32 24.97 11.71 13.13
C PHE A 32 25.17 10.20 13.07
N ARG A 33 25.34 9.59 14.25
CA ARG A 33 25.06 8.16 14.45
C ARG A 33 23.56 7.93 14.47
N VAL A 34 23.16 6.68 14.23
CA VAL A 34 21.75 6.25 14.24
C VAL A 34 21.04 6.66 15.52
N ARG A 35 21.60 6.34 16.70
CA ARG A 35 21.00 6.70 17.98
C ARG A 35 20.97 8.21 18.21
N GLU A 36 22.06 8.90 17.93
CA GLU A 36 22.17 10.36 18.11
C GLU A 36 21.11 11.11 17.30
N ALA A 37 20.84 10.68 16.06
CA ALA A 37 19.79 11.26 15.23
C ALA A 37 18.39 11.07 15.82
N LEU A 38 18.11 9.89 16.40
CA LEU A 38 16.83 9.63 17.08
C LEU A 38 16.69 10.45 18.36
N GLU A 39 17.75 10.57 19.16
CA GLU A 39 17.77 11.40 20.36
C GLU A 39 17.56 12.88 20.03
N PHE A 40 18.22 13.37 18.97
CA PHE A 40 18.06 14.73 18.48
C PHE A 40 16.61 15.00 18.05
N GLN A 41 16.05 14.14 17.20
CA GLN A 41 14.68 14.24 16.71
C GLN A 41 13.66 14.14 17.85
N SER A 42 13.88 13.22 18.80
CA SER A 42 13.08 13.09 20.03
C SER A 42 13.09 14.40 20.83
N GLY A 43 14.27 14.99 21.03
CA GLY A 43 14.45 16.25 21.73
C GLY A 43 13.79 17.44 21.02
N TYR A 44 13.86 17.48 19.67
CA TYR A 44 13.18 18.49 18.85
C TYR A 44 11.66 18.53 19.09
N PHE A 45 11.04 17.36 19.25
CA PHE A 45 9.62 17.24 19.61
C PHE A 45 9.33 17.37 21.11
N GLY A 46 10.33 17.64 21.94
CA GLY A 46 10.19 17.87 23.38
C GLY A 46 10.12 16.60 24.23
N MET A 47 10.43 15.43 23.67
CA MET A 47 10.39 14.16 24.37
C MET A 47 11.66 13.96 25.22
N ARG A 48 11.50 13.85 26.55
CA ARG A 48 12.60 13.63 27.50
C ARG A 48 12.59 12.18 27.99
N GLY A 49 13.78 11.59 28.17
CA GLY A 49 13.91 10.22 28.71
C GLY A 49 13.38 9.13 27.78
N ASN A 50 13.35 9.37 26.47
CA ASN A 50 12.74 8.49 25.46
C ASN A 50 13.65 7.31 25.04
N GLY A 51 14.74 7.03 25.77
CA GLY A 51 15.76 6.06 25.40
C GLY A 51 15.23 4.63 25.24
N ALA A 52 14.38 4.17 26.17
CA ALA A 52 13.77 2.84 26.07
C ALA A 52 12.92 2.66 24.81
N TRP A 53 12.21 3.71 24.38
CA TRP A 53 11.45 3.69 23.14
C TRP A 53 12.35 3.72 21.91
N ILE A 54 13.45 4.47 21.96
CA ILE A 54 14.46 4.46 20.89
C ILE A 54 15.03 3.05 20.72
N ASP A 55 15.30 2.34 21.81
CA ASP A 55 15.79 0.96 21.77
C ASP A 55 14.77 0.01 21.15
N GLU A 56 13.50 0.13 21.55
CA GLU A 56 12.40 -0.65 21.01
C GLU A 56 12.19 -0.39 19.51
N LEU A 57 12.25 0.88 19.07
CA LEU A 57 12.16 1.26 17.67
C LEU A 57 13.31 0.66 16.85
N LEU A 58 14.55 0.79 17.33
CA LEU A 58 15.71 0.23 16.66
C LEU A 58 15.64 -1.30 16.58
N SER A 59 15.15 -1.97 17.62
CA SER A 59 14.93 -3.41 17.61
C SER A 59 13.86 -3.82 16.59
N SER A 60 12.69 -3.17 16.64
CA SER A 60 11.54 -3.45 15.75
C SER A 60 11.87 -3.24 14.28
N LEU A 61 12.76 -2.28 13.99
CA LEU A 61 13.23 -1.98 12.64
C LEU A 61 14.54 -2.71 12.31
N GLY A 62 15.05 -3.61 13.14
CA GLY A 62 16.27 -4.37 12.86
C GLY A 62 17.49 -3.50 12.60
N LEU A 63 17.63 -2.42 13.38
CA LEU A 63 18.73 -1.44 13.38
C LEU A 63 19.50 -1.41 14.71
N ALA A 64 19.16 -2.26 15.68
CA ALA A 64 19.77 -2.28 17.00
C ALA A 64 21.29 -2.46 16.97
N ASP A 65 21.80 -3.34 16.10
CA ASP A 65 23.24 -3.57 15.89
C ASP A 65 23.97 -2.40 15.19
N LYS A 66 23.21 -1.43 14.68
CA LYS A 66 23.70 -0.23 14.01
C LYS A 66 23.49 1.06 14.81
N ALA A 67 23.05 0.97 16.07
CA ALA A 67 22.77 2.14 16.90
C ALA A 67 23.92 3.15 16.96
N ASP A 68 25.17 2.65 17.05
CA ASP A 68 26.38 3.47 17.10
C ASP A 68 27.06 3.70 15.74
N ALA A 69 26.50 3.14 14.67
CA ALA A 69 27.03 3.33 13.33
C ALA A 69 26.68 4.73 12.80
N ASN A 70 27.59 5.32 12.02
CA ASN A 70 27.33 6.56 11.30
C ASN A 70 26.28 6.32 10.18
N MET A 71 25.33 7.23 10.02
CA MET A 71 24.24 7.07 9.03
C MET A 71 24.72 6.89 7.58
N ARG A 72 25.93 7.36 7.22
CA ARG A 72 26.51 7.16 5.88
C ARG A 72 26.78 5.71 5.54
N THR A 73 27.10 4.88 6.53
CA THR A 73 27.50 3.48 6.32
C THR A 73 26.29 2.55 6.15
N LEU A 74 25.08 3.06 6.37
CA LEU A 74 23.84 2.32 6.20
C LEU A 74 23.58 2.01 4.72
N SER A 75 23.12 0.79 4.46
CA SER A 75 22.57 0.42 3.13
C SER A 75 21.30 1.22 2.82
N GLY A 76 20.87 1.24 1.56
CA GLY A 76 19.62 1.92 1.16
C GLY A 76 18.40 1.44 1.95
N GLY A 77 18.27 0.13 2.17
CA GLY A 77 17.20 -0.45 2.98
C GLY A 77 17.29 -0.10 4.47
N MET A 78 18.51 0.00 5.02
CA MET A 78 18.71 0.48 6.40
C MET A 78 18.35 1.96 6.54
N LYS A 79 18.67 2.79 5.54
CA LYS A 79 18.29 4.21 5.51
C LYS A 79 16.78 4.41 5.51
N ARG A 80 16.03 3.61 4.75
CA ARG A 80 14.55 3.64 4.77
C ARG A 80 13.97 3.32 6.14
N ARG A 81 14.48 2.26 6.77
CA ARG A 81 14.08 1.89 8.13
C ARG A 81 14.41 2.99 9.13
N MET A 82 15.55 3.65 8.96
CA MET A 82 15.94 4.78 9.80
C MET A 82 15.03 6.00 9.61
N LEU A 83 14.56 6.29 8.40
CA LEU A 83 13.54 7.33 8.18
C LEU A 83 12.23 7.02 8.90
N ALA A 84 11.79 5.76 8.84
CA ALA A 84 10.62 5.32 9.60
C ALA A 84 10.84 5.54 11.11
N ALA A 85 12.02 5.20 11.63
CA ALA A 85 12.36 5.43 13.04
C ALA A 85 12.30 6.94 13.39
N LEU A 86 12.87 7.82 12.57
CA LEU A 86 12.86 9.27 12.77
C LEU A 86 11.44 9.85 12.74
N ALA A 87 10.55 9.33 11.89
CA ALA A 87 9.17 9.76 11.82
C ALA A 87 8.34 9.32 13.05
N LEU A 88 8.78 8.28 13.77
CA LEU A 88 8.02 7.65 14.85
C LEU A 88 8.58 7.90 16.24
N VAL A 89 9.79 8.45 16.34
CA VAL A 89 10.49 8.62 17.62
C VAL A 89 9.70 9.48 18.61
N HIS A 90 8.93 10.45 18.14
CA HIS A 90 8.09 11.31 18.97
C HIS A 90 6.67 10.75 19.23
N LYS A 91 6.41 9.49 18.86
CA LYS A 91 5.14 8.78 19.07
C LYS A 91 3.91 9.52 18.49
N PRO A 92 3.94 9.87 17.19
CA PRO A 92 2.84 10.59 16.57
C PRO A 92 1.55 9.77 16.56
N ALA A 93 0.40 10.43 16.71
CA ALA A 93 -0.90 9.76 16.63
C ALA A 93 -1.29 9.40 15.18
N VAL A 94 -0.77 10.16 14.21
CA VAL A 94 -1.03 9.98 12.79
C VAL A 94 0.29 9.82 12.03
N ILE A 95 0.39 8.80 11.20
CA ILE A 95 1.59 8.47 10.44
C ILE A 95 1.25 8.54 8.95
N VAL A 96 2.07 9.26 8.18
CA VAL A 96 1.96 9.37 6.73
C VAL A 96 3.15 8.67 6.11
N LEU A 97 2.88 7.66 5.29
CA LEU A 97 3.89 6.87 4.59
C LEU A 97 3.75 7.13 3.10
N ASP A 98 4.77 7.77 2.53
CA ASP A 98 4.79 8.11 1.12
C ASP A 98 5.58 7.07 0.33
N GLU A 99 4.88 6.20 -0.42
CA GLU A 99 5.46 5.08 -1.17
C GLU A 99 6.56 4.29 -0.42
N PRO A 100 6.27 3.76 0.78
CA PRO A 100 7.30 3.25 1.69
C PRO A 100 8.08 2.07 1.12
N THR A 101 7.49 1.31 0.19
CA THR A 101 8.03 0.08 -0.38
C THR A 101 8.56 0.23 -1.80
N ALA A 102 8.51 1.43 -2.40
CA ALA A 102 9.01 1.69 -3.75
C ALA A 102 10.52 1.46 -3.84
N GLY A 103 11.00 0.53 -4.67
CA GLY A 103 12.45 0.26 -4.80
C GLY A 103 13.07 -0.50 -3.62
N VAL A 104 12.24 -1.24 -2.88
CA VAL A 104 12.63 -2.12 -1.78
C VAL A 104 12.49 -3.59 -2.20
N ASP A 105 13.40 -4.44 -1.74
CA ASP A 105 13.32 -5.89 -1.95
C ASP A 105 12.11 -6.53 -1.22
N VAL A 106 11.83 -7.79 -1.55
CA VAL A 106 10.64 -8.50 -1.07
C VAL A 106 10.68 -8.73 0.44
N GLU A 107 11.86 -8.97 1.03
CA GLU A 107 11.99 -9.27 2.45
C GLU A 107 11.73 -8.01 3.27
N LEU A 108 12.37 -6.90 2.91
CA LEU A 108 12.21 -5.62 3.59
C LEU A 108 10.79 -5.06 3.44
N ARG A 109 10.10 -5.32 2.32
CA ARG A 109 8.68 -5.01 2.14
C ARG A 109 7.82 -5.69 3.21
N LYS A 110 8.00 -6.99 3.44
CA LYS A 110 7.23 -7.74 4.44
C LYS A 110 7.44 -7.21 5.86
N THR A 111 8.69 -6.89 6.20
CA THR A 111 9.00 -6.30 7.51
C THR A 111 8.32 -4.94 7.70
N LEU A 112 8.33 -4.08 6.67
CA LEU A 112 7.61 -2.80 6.72
C LEU A 112 6.11 -3.00 6.89
N TRP A 113 5.51 -3.95 6.17
CA TRP A 113 4.08 -4.25 6.29
C TRP A 113 3.70 -4.71 7.69
N GLN A 114 4.47 -5.63 8.27
CA GLN A 114 4.27 -6.09 9.65
C GLN A 114 4.38 -4.94 10.65
N PHE A 115 5.36 -4.05 10.44
CA PHE A 115 5.55 -2.88 11.28
C PHE A 115 4.37 -1.91 11.19
N VAL A 116 3.90 -1.60 9.98
CA VAL A 116 2.72 -0.73 9.76
C VAL A 116 1.46 -1.32 10.38
N ALA A 117 1.23 -2.63 10.20
CA ALA A 117 0.11 -3.33 10.81
C ALA A 117 0.20 -3.29 12.36
N SER A 118 1.40 -3.46 12.92
CA SER A 118 1.63 -3.33 14.36
C SER A 118 1.26 -1.93 14.88
N LEU A 119 1.75 -0.88 14.22
CA LEU A 119 1.42 0.51 14.58
C LEU A 119 -0.09 0.75 14.54
N ASN A 120 -0.79 0.27 13.51
CA ASN A 120 -2.23 0.42 13.44
C ASN A 120 -2.95 -0.34 14.58
N SER A 121 -2.51 -1.54 14.92
CA SER A 121 -3.07 -2.32 16.04
C SER A 121 -2.82 -1.69 17.41
N GLN A 122 -1.76 -0.88 17.54
CA GLN A 122 -1.46 -0.08 18.73
C GLN A 122 -2.28 1.22 18.81
N GLY A 123 -3.15 1.49 17.83
CA GLY A 123 -4.06 2.64 17.83
C GLY A 123 -3.58 3.84 17.02
N HIS A 124 -2.46 3.73 16.29
CA HIS A 124 -2.03 4.79 15.39
C HIS A 124 -2.91 4.83 14.11
N THR A 125 -3.21 6.05 13.64
CA THR A 125 -3.82 6.23 12.32
C THR A 125 -2.72 6.25 11.26
N VAL A 126 -2.79 5.38 10.26
CA VAL A 126 -1.82 5.34 9.16
C VAL A 126 -2.48 5.78 7.86
N LEU A 127 -1.89 6.78 7.21
CA LEU A 127 -2.18 7.17 5.84
C LEU A 127 -1.03 6.67 4.96
N LEU A 128 -1.36 5.81 4.00
CA LEU A 128 -0.40 5.20 3.09
C LEU A 128 -0.71 5.65 1.65
N THR A 129 0.28 6.16 0.94
CA THR A 129 0.23 6.34 -0.51
C THR A 129 1.05 5.23 -1.17
N THR A 130 0.49 4.63 -2.21
CA THR A 130 1.17 3.54 -2.93
C THR A 130 0.55 3.39 -4.31
N HIS A 131 1.37 3.00 -5.29
CA HIS A 131 0.92 2.47 -6.57
C HIS A 131 0.85 0.94 -6.59
N TYR A 132 1.27 0.27 -5.51
CA TYR A 132 1.18 -1.18 -5.38
C TYR A 132 -0.17 -1.56 -4.77
N LEU A 133 -1.09 -2.03 -5.59
CA LEU A 133 -2.45 -2.37 -5.15
C LEU A 133 -2.46 -3.50 -4.12
N GLU A 134 -1.57 -4.48 -4.23
CA GLU A 134 -1.39 -5.54 -3.23
C GLU A 134 -1.10 -4.99 -1.82
N GLU A 135 -0.33 -3.91 -1.73
CA GLU A 135 0.02 -3.26 -0.47
C GLU A 135 -1.20 -2.58 0.16
N ALA A 136 -1.95 -1.82 -0.64
CA ALA A 136 -3.18 -1.20 -0.19
C ALA A 136 -4.19 -2.27 0.26
N GLN A 137 -4.30 -3.39 -0.47
CA GLN A 137 -5.20 -4.49 -0.10
C GLN A 137 -4.84 -5.13 1.23
N ALA A 138 -3.54 -5.32 1.48
CA ALA A 138 -3.05 -6.02 2.66
C ALA A 138 -3.09 -5.16 3.93
N LEU A 139 -2.85 -3.85 3.81
CA LEU A 139 -2.65 -2.96 4.96
C LEU A 139 -3.83 -2.04 5.25
N CYS A 140 -4.63 -1.67 4.25
CA CYS A 140 -5.64 -0.64 4.42
C CYS A 140 -7.01 -1.22 4.73
N THR A 141 -7.72 -0.59 5.66
CA THR A 141 -9.15 -0.86 5.93
C THR A 141 -10.07 -0.07 4.99
N ARG A 142 -9.59 1.08 4.50
CA ARG A 142 -10.26 1.95 3.54
C ARG A 142 -9.27 2.43 2.50
N ILE A 143 -9.72 2.56 1.26
CA ILE A 143 -8.86 2.92 0.13
C ILE A 143 -9.53 4.04 -0.66
N ALA A 144 -8.75 5.07 -0.96
CA ALA A 144 -9.10 6.13 -1.90
C ALA A 144 -8.35 5.88 -3.21
N MET A 145 -9.05 5.81 -4.33
CA MET A 145 -8.44 5.81 -5.66
C MET A 145 -8.44 7.22 -6.22
N LEU A 146 -7.27 7.68 -6.68
CA LEU A 146 -7.10 9.01 -7.23
C LEU A 146 -6.83 8.94 -8.75
N GLN A 147 -7.48 9.82 -9.50
CA GLN A 147 -7.25 10.03 -10.92
C GLN A 147 -7.24 11.54 -11.21
N GLN A 148 -6.18 12.04 -11.85
CA GLN A 148 -6.03 13.45 -12.22
C GLN A 148 -6.31 14.43 -11.06
N GLY A 149 -5.81 14.10 -9.86
CA GLY A 149 -5.96 14.93 -8.65
C GLY A 149 -7.35 14.90 -8.02
N ARG A 150 -8.25 13.99 -8.45
CA ARG A 150 -9.58 13.80 -7.87
C ARG A 150 -9.75 12.39 -7.32
N VAL A 151 -10.47 12.28 -6.22
CA VAL A 151 -10.88 10.97 -5.66
C VAL A 151 -12.00 10.43 -6.53
N VAL A 152 -11.77 9.30 -7.20
CA VAL A 152 -12.75 8.63 -8.07
C VAL A 152 -13.47 7.48 -7.38
N ALA A 153 -12.87 6.91 -6.32
CA ALA A 153 -13.50 5.95 -5.44
C ALA A 153 -12.96 6.12 -4.02
N LEU A 154 -13.81 5.94 -3.00
CA LEU A 154 -13.43 5.92 -1.59
C LEU A 154 -14.39 5.03 -0.82
N ASP A 155 -13.92 3.86 -0.40
CA ASP A 155 -14.71 2.94 0.41
C ASP A 155 -13.80 2.04 1.28
N THR A 156 -14.41 1.15 2.05
CA THR A 156 -13.71 0.05 2.72
C THR A 156 -13.11 -0.91 1.69
N THR A 157 -11.98 -1.51 2.02
CA THR A 157 -11.30 -2.47 1.14
C THR A 157 -12.22 -3.64 0.78
N SER A 158 -13.02 -4.12 1.73
CA SER A 158 -14.00 -5.19 1.51
C SER A 158 -15.16 -4.76 0.60
N ALA A 159 -15.65 -3.51 0.71
CA ALA A 159 -16.68 -3.00 -0.19
C ALA A 159 -16.14 -2.81 -1.62
N LEU A 160 -14.92 -2.30 -1.77
CA LEU A 160 -14.28 -2.12 -3.07
C LEU A 160 -14.07 -3.44 -3.81
N LEU A 161 -13.59 -4.47 -3.11
CA LEU A 161 -13.40 -5.80 -3.69
C LEU A 161 -14.71 -6.47 -4.12
N GLY A 162 -15.85 -5.95 -3.66
CA GLY A 162 -17.15 -6.58 -3.83
C GLY A 162 -17.24 -7.88 -3.02
N SER A 163 -18.43 -8.20 -2.53
CA SER A 163 -18.66 -9.44 -1.81
C SER A 163 -18.57 -10.65 -2.76
N GLY A 164 -17.36 -11.16 -3.00
CA GLY A 164 -17.14 -12.50 -3.54
C GLY A 164 -17.34 -12.68 -5.05
N VAL A 165 -17.22 -11.63 -5.86
CA VAL A 165 -17.17 -11.81 -7.33
C VAL A 165 -15.87 -12.54 -7.66
N GLY A 166 -15.99 -13.75 -8.20
CA GLY A 166 -14.85 -14.49 -8.72
C GLY A 166 -14.43 -13.91 -10.06
N VAL A 167 -13.17 -14.08 -10.43
CA VAL A 167 -12.69 -13.85 -11.78
C VAL A 167 -12.35 -15.21 -12.37
N LEU A 168 -13.08 -15.61 -13.40
CA LEU A 168 -12.75 -16.76 -14.21
C LEU A 168 -11.63 -16.34 -15.17
N ARG A 169 -10.50 -17.05 -15.14
CA ARG A 169 -9.42 -16.85 -16.10
C ARG A 169 -9.11 -18.14 -16.86
N PHE A 170 -8.85 -18.02 -18.14
CA PHE A 170 -8.52 -19.14 -19.01
C PHE A 170 -7.68 -18.68 -20.19
N ARG A 171 -6.98 -19.61 -20.83
CA ARG A 171 -6.27 -19.39 -22.08
C ARG A 171 -7.11 -19.85 -23.25
N VAL A 172 -6.88 -19.24 -24.42
CA VAL A 172 -7.58 -19.60 -25.67
C VAL A 172 -6.57 -19.95 -26.75
N ASP A 173 -6.91 -20.93 -27.59
CA ASP A 173 -6.07 -21.37 -28.71
C ASP A 173 -6.05 -20.37 -29.89
N ARG A 174 -7.03 -19.47 -29.95
CA ARG A 174 -7.22 -18.48 -31.01
C ARG A 174 -7.93 -17.23 -30.51
N ALA A 175 -7.92 -16.17 -31.33
CA ALA A 175 -8.61 -14.93 -31.01
C ALA A 175 -10.12 -15.16 -30.78
N LEU A 176 -10.64 -14.54 -29.72
CA LEU A 176 -12.07 -14.59 -29.40
C LEU A 176 -12.88 -13.78 -30.43
N PRO A 177 -14.08 -14.26 -30.82
CA PRO A 177 -15.00 -13.47 -31.62
C PRO A 177 -15.37 -12.16 -30.91
N ALA A 178 -15.63 -11.10 -31.69
CA ALA A 178 -15.91 -9.76 -31.19
C ALA A 178 -17.03 -9.70 -30.12
N ALA A 179 -18.05 -10.55 -30.26
CA ALA A 179 -19.16 -10.63 -29.30
C ALA A 179 -18.70 -11.05 -27.89
N ILE A 180 -17.77 -12.00 -27.79
CA ILE A 180 -17.24 -12.49 -26.50
C ILE A 180 -16.14 -11.53 -26.03
N ALA A 181 -15.27 -11.08 -26.94
CA ALA A 181 -14.20 -10.13 -26.66
C ALA A 181 -14.70 -8.82 -26.03
N ALA A 182 -15.95 -8.41 -26.30
CA ALA A 182 -16.57 -7.24 -25.69
C ALA A 182 -16.98 -7.43 -24.21
N THR A 183 -17.07 -8.68 -23.75
CA THR A 183 -17.54 -9.05 -22.39
C THR A 183 -16.43 -9.55 -21.48
N VAL A 184 -15.24 -9.77 -22.02
CA VAL A 184 -14.09 -10.31 -21.30
C VAL A 184 -12.91 -9.35 -21.40
N ARG A 185 -12.01 -9.42 -20.42
CA ARG A 185 -10.73 -8.71 -20.43
C ARG A 185 -9.65 -9.65 -20.94
N VAL A 186 -8.73 -9.15 -21.76
CA VAL A 186 -7.56 -9.92 -22.22
C VAL A 186 -6.30 -9.30 -21.62
N THR A 187 -5.59 -10.08 -20.80
CA THR A 187 -4.38 -9.68 -20.08
C THR A 187 -3.23 -10.61 -20.48
N GLY A 188 -2.46 -10.21 -21.50
CA GLY A 188 -1.43 -11.07 -22.08
C GLY A 188 -2.04 -12.29 -22.78
N GLU A 189 -1.72 -13.50 -22.31
CA GLU A 189 -2.30 -14.77 -22.80
C GLU A 189 -3.61 -15.15 -22.11
N TRP A 190 -3.97 -14.44 -21.04
CA TRP A 190 -5.12 -14.76 -20.21
C TRP A 190 -6.36 -13.99 -20.65
N VAL A 191 -7.47 -14.69 -20.73
CA VAL A 191 -8.81 -14.12 -20.83
C VAL A 191 -9.43 -14.17 -19.46
N GLU A 192 -9.95 -13.03 -18.98
CA GLU A 192 -10.52 -12.86 -17.65
C GLU A 192 -11.95 -12.34 -17.75
N MET A 193 -12.85 -12.90 -16.95
CA MET A 193 -14.25 -12.47 -16.89
C MET A 193 -14.75 -12.50 -15.44
N PRO A 194 -15.42 -11.44 -14.97
CA PRO A 194 -16.08 -11.48 -13.67
C PRO A 194 -17.22 -12.51 -13.69
N VAL A 195 -17.28 -13.35 -12.65
CA VAL A 195 -18.28 -14.40 -12.48
C VAL A 195 -18.90 -14.32 -11.09
N GLY A 196 -20.23 -14.30 -11.03
CA GLY A 196 -20.99 -14.23 -9.78
C GLY A 196 -21.38 -15.61 -9.22
N ASP A 197 -21.52 -16.62 -10.08
CA ASP A 197 -21.94 -17.96 -9.70
C ASP A 197 -21.44 -19.03 -10.69
N ALA A 198 -21.69 -20.31 -10.37
CA ALA A 198 -21.30 -21.45 -11.21
C ALA A 198 -21.95 -21.42 -12.60
N ARG A 199 -23.15 -20.85 -12.72
CA ARG A 199 -23.89 -20.76 -13.98
C ARG A 199 -23.25 -19.75 -14.94
N SER A 200 -22.82 -18.60 -14.42
CA SER A 200 -22.07 -17.58 -15.16
C SER A 200 -20.79 -18.16 -15.76
N ILE A 201 -20.12 -19.06 -15.03
CA ILE A 201 -18.92 -19.77 -15.50
C ILE A 201 -19.28 -20.72 -16.65
N GLU A 202 -20.32 -21.53 -16.48
CA GLU A 202 -20.76 -22.49 -17.50
C GLU A 202 -21.19 -21.78 -18.79
N ASP A 203 -21.99 -20.71 -18.67
CA ASP A 203 -22.47 -19.91 -19.80
C ASP A 203 -21.30 -19.31 -20.60
N CYS A 204 -20.26 -18.82 -19.91
CA CYS A 204 -19.06 -18.29 -20.55
C CYS A 204 -18.29 -19.37 -21.32
N LEU A 205 -17.95 -20.48 -20.67
CA LEU A 205 -17.21 -21.57 -21.29
C LEU A 205 -18.01 -22.21 -22.44
N ALA A 206 -19.34 -22.28 -22.30
CA ALA A 206 -20.23 -22.73 -23.36
C ALA A 206 -20.20 -21.78 -24.57
N ALA A 207 -20.23 -20.46 -24.35
CA ALA A 207 -20.13 -19.47 -25.44
C ALA A 207 -18.79 -19.57 -26.18
N VAL A 208 -17.68 -19.71 -25.46
CA VAL A 208 -16.34 -19.91 -26.03
C VAL A 208 -16.30 -21.20 -26.87
N ARG A 209 -16.85 -22.30 -26.36
CA ARG A 209 -16.94 -23.57 -27.09
C ARG A 209 -17.83 -23.48 -28.34
N GLN A 210 -18.99 -22.83 -28.24
CA GLN A 210 -19.91 -22.64 -29.37
C GLN A 210 -19.30 -21.77 -30.47
N ALA A 211 -18.39 -20.86 -30.12
CA ALA A 211 -17.58 -20.10 -31.06
C ALA A 211 -16.46 -20.92 -31.73
N GLY A 212 -16.28 -22.20 -31.37
CA GLY A 212 -15.20 -23.05 -31.89
C GLY A 212 -13.82 -22.71 -31.33
N VAL A 213 -13.77 -22.00 -30.20
CA VAL A 213 -12.54 -21.68 -29.47
C VAL A 213 -12.36 -22.69 -28.33
N THR A 214 -11.13 -23.14 -28.12
CA THR A 214 -10.81 -24.07 -27.02
C THR A 214 -10.24 -23.29 -25.85
N ALA A 215 -10.89 -23.40 -24.69
CA ALA A 215 -10.37 -22.87 -23.44
C ALA A 215 -9.46 -23.91 -22.75
N SER A 216 -8.27 -23.50 -22.33
CA SER A 216 -7.32 -24.31 -21.54
C SER A 216 -6.88 -23.56 -20.28
N ASP A 217 -6.23 -24.26 -19.34
CA ASP A 217 -5.74 -23.70 -18.07
C ASP A 217 -6.80 -22.87 -17.33
N VAL A 218 -7.99 -23.44 -17.14
CA VAL A 218 -9.13 -22.74 -16.52
C VAL A 218 -8.93 -22.63 -15.01
N GLU A 219 -8.95 -21.40 -14.49
CA GLU A 219 -8.78 -21.09 -13.08
C GLU A 219 -9.84 -20.10 -12.60
N ILE A 220 -10.23 -20.21 -11.33
CA ILE A 220 -11.10 -19.24 -10.68
C ILE A 220 -10.30 -18.62 -9.55
N ARG A 221 -10.12 -17.30 -9.61
CA ARG A 221 -9.55 -16.51 -8.52
C ARG A 221 -10.61 -15.59 -7.92
N ARG A 222 -10.33 -15.05 -6.73
CA ARG A 222 -11.13 -13.95 -6.19
C ARG A 222 -10.71 -12.65 -6.86
N ALA A 223 -11.65 -11.72 -7.07
CA ALA A 223 -11.31 -10.38 -7.48
C ALA A 223 -10.32 -9.73 -6.50
N ASP A 224 -9.38 -8.97 -7.05
CA ASP A 224 -8.41 -8.19 -6.31
C ASP A 224 -8.59 -6.69 -6.60
N LEU A 225 -7.80 -5.84 -5.93
CA LEU A 225 -7.86 -4.40 -6.15
C LEU A 225 -7.43 -3.98 -7.55
N GLU A 226 -6.67 -4.79 -8.28
CA GLU A 226 -6.28 -4.48 -9.66
C GLU A 226 -7.49 -4.53 -10.58
N ASP A 227 -8.35 -5.54 -10.41
CA ASP A 227 -9.62 -5.64 -11.12
C ASP A 227 -10.50 -4.40 -10.91
N VAL A 228 -10.67 -4.01 -9.64
CA VAL A 228 -11.49 -2.85 -9.25
C VAL A 228 -10.89 -1.55 -9.78
N PHE A 229 -9.57 -1.38 -9.67
CA PHE A 229 -8.87 -0.19 -10.13
C PHE A 229 -9.08 0.02 -11.64
N LEU A 230 -8.91 -1.03 -12.43
CA LEU A 230 -9.11 -0.97 -13.88
C LEU A 230 -10.57 -0.62 -14.23
N GLU A 231 -11.54 -1.23 -13.55
CA GLU A 231 -12.97 -0.92 -13.75
C GLU A 231 -13.27 0.56 -13.48
N VAL A 232 -12.79 1.09 -12.35
CA VAL A 232 -12.99 2.49 -11.95
C VAL A 232 -12.33 3.45 -12.95
N MET A 233 -11.10 3.16 -13.38
CA MET A 233 -10.37 4.01 -14.33
C MET A 233 -11.02 4.04 -15.72
N HIS A 234 -11.58 2.92 -16.18
CA HIS A 234 -12.32 2.87 -17.44
C HIS A 234 -13.67 3.59 -17.37
N ARG A 235 -14.35 3.61 -16.21
CA ARG A 235 -15.57 4.41 -16.01
C ARG A 235 -15.28 5.91 -16.01
N GLY A 236 -14.17 6.34 -15.38
CA GLY A 236 -13.76 7.75 -15.33
C GLY A 236 -13.36 8.34 -16.69
N ALA A 237 -12.90 7.51 -17.64
CA ALA A 237 -12.50 7.94 -18.98
C ALA A 237 -13.66 8.17 -19.98
N ARG A 238 -14.92 7.90 -19.58
CA ARG A 238 -16.12 8.07 -20.44
C ARG A 238 -16.82 9.42 -20.27
N VAL A 239 -16.11 10.45 -19.82
CA VAL A 239 -16.65 11.82 -19.67
C VAL A 239 -16.03 12.76 -20.68
#